data_AF-A0A1I1W7J0-F1
#
_entry.id   AF-A0A1I1W7J0-F1
#
_cell.length_a   1.000
_cell.length_b   1.000
_cell.length_c   1.000
_cell.angle_alpha   90.00
_cell.angle_beta   90.00
_cell.angle_gamma   90.00
#
_symmetry.space_group_name_H-M   'P 1'
#
loop_
_entity.id
_entity.type
_entity.pdbx_description
1 polymer ?
#
loop_
_entity_poly.entity_id
_entity_poly.type
_entity_poly.pdbx_seq_one_letter_code
_entity_poly.pdbx_strand_id
1 'polypeptide(L)'
;MFKYDLPTAVPTLHNLKKTIDHFLSDTITLNSIDKIGADSEFALEVATILKGHRDNLKVHDLDYQYKKLIQITNDIHNLNLAVNNEIPEWLEYELGIVFHKIRNILLVLEIELN
;
A
#
# COMPACT_ATOMS: atom_id res chain seq x y z
N MET A 1 7.18 -3.89 27.45
CA MET A 1 5.77 -4.31 27.43
C MET A 1 5.09 -3.50 26.34
N PHE A 2 4.93 -4.07 25.15
CA PHE A 2 4.36 -3.40 23.98
C PHE A 2 2.89 -3.10 24.26
N LYS A 3 2.50 -1.84 24.11
CA LYS A 3 1.20 -1.28 24.52
C LYS A 3 0.24 -1.12 23.33
N TYR A 4 0.44 -1.91 22.28
CA TYR A 4 -0.49 -2.03 21.16
C TYR A 4 -0.92 -3.49 21.10
N ASP A 5 -2.16 -3.73 21.50
CA ASP A 5 -2.78 -5.05 21.45
C ASP A 5 -2.81 -5.50 19.98
N LEU A 6 -2.10 -6.59 19.66
CA LEU A 6 -2.13 -7.27 18.36
C LEU A 6 -3.55 -7.39 17.75
N PRO A 7 -4.62 -7.63 18.53
CA PRO A 7 -6.00 -7.62 18.03
C PRO A 7 -6.45 -6.34 17.31
N THR A 8 -5.88 -5.18 17.63
CA THR A 8 -6.25 -3.90 17.00
C THR A 8 -5.65 -3.71 15.60
N ALA A 9 -4.62 -4.48 15.23
CA ALA A 9 -4.02 -4.43 13.90
C ALA A 9 -4.71 -5.33 12.86
N VAL A 10 -5.46 -6.34 13.31
CA VAL A 10 -6.16 -7.29 12.42
C VAL A 10 -7.22 -6.61 11.54
N PRO A 11 -8.09 -5.71 12.05
CA PRO A 11 -9.03 -4.98 11.20
C PRO A 11 -8.32 -4.09 10.16
N THR A 12 -7.23 -3.43 10.55
CA THR A 12 -6.41 -2.60 9.66
C THR A 12 -5.76 -3.42 8.56
N LEU A 13 -5.24 -4.61 8.88
CA LEU A 13 -4.69 -5.54 7.89
C LEU A 13 -5.74 -6.01 6.89
N HIS A 14 -6.95 -6.31 7.37
CA HIS A 14 -8.05 -6.76 6.52
C HIS A 14 -8.49 -5.67 5.54
N ASN A 15 -8.63 -4.43 6.01
CA ASN A 15 -8.94 -3.28 5.16
C ASN A 15 -7.87 -3.03 4.11
N LEU A 16 -6.58 -3.02 4.50
CA LEU A 16 -5.48 -2.85 3.56
C LEU A 16 -5.49 -3.92 2.47
N LYS A 17 -5.68 -5.19 2.84
CA LYS A 17 -5.79 -6.29 1.87
C LYS A 17 -6.96 -6.08 0.91
N LYS A 18 -8.13 -5.71 1.43
CA LYS A 18 -9.32 -5.44 0.61
C LYS A 18 -9.07 -4.31 -0.38
N THR A 19 -8.44 -3.23 0.07
CA THR A 19 -8.05 -2.12 -0.80
C THR A 19 -7.12 -2.61 -1.90
N ILE A 20 -6.06 -3.34 -1.57
CA ILE A 20 -5.11 -3.86 -2.56
C ILE A 20 -5.75 -4.85 -3.53
N ASP A 21 -6.58 -5.77 -3.05
CA ASP A 21 -7.26 -6.74 -3.91
C ASP A 21 -8.18 -6.02 -4.91
N HIS A 22 -8.85 -4.94 -4.49
CA HIS A 22 -9.63 -4.07 -5.38
C HIS A 22 -8.76 -3.35 -6.43
N PHE A 23 -7.57 -2.86 -6.04
CA PHE A 23 -6.62 -2.28 -7.00
C PHE A 23 -6.09 -3.28 -8.01
N LEU A 24 -5.92 -4.54 -7.62
CA LEU A 24 -5.43 -5.60 -8.50
C LEU A 24 -6.52 -6.16 -9.41
N SER A 25 -7.81 -5.99 -9.08
CA SER A 25 -8.93 -6.47 -9.89
C SER A 25 -9.45 -5.45 -10.90
N ASP A 26 -9.26 -4.16 -10.63
CA ASP A 26 -9.82 -3.07 -11.44
C ASP A 26 -8.79 -2.48 -12.41
N THR A 27 -9.28 -1.86 -13.48
CA THR A 27 -8.45 -0.99 -14.32
C THR A 27 -7.94 0.17 -13.48
N ILE A 28 -6.61 0.37 -13.46
CA ILE A 28 -5.99 1.44 -12.68
C ILE A 28 -6.32 2.78 -13.34
N THR A 29 -6.88 3.71 -12.55
CA THR A 29 -7.22 5.07 -12.98
C THR A 29 -6.51 6.07 -12.08
N LEU A 30 -6.36 7.32 -12.52
CA LEU A 30 -5.83 8.39 -11.65
C LEU A 30 -6.66 8.53 -10.36
N ASN A 31 -7.99 8.42 -10.48
CA ASN A 31 -8.92 8.49 -9.37
C ASN A 31 -8.74 7.34 -8.36
N SER A 32 -8.27 6.16 -8.82
CA SER A 32 -7.89 5.09 -7.90
C SER A 32 -6.54 5.39 -7.28
N ILE A 33 -5.54 5.88 -8.02
CA ILE A 33 -4.23 6.27 -7.47
C ILE A 33 -4.35 7.30 -6.33
N ASP A 34 -5.27 8.25 -6.41
CA ASP A 34 -5.49 9.23 -5.33
C ASP A 34 -5.91 8.58 -4.00
N LYS A 35 -6.61 7.44 -4.07
CA LYS A 35 -7.08 6.71 -2.88
C LYS A 35 -5.97 5.93 -2.15
N ILE A 36 -4.78 5.85 -2.74
CA ILE A 36 -3.59 5.16 -2.18
C ILE A 36 -2.38 6.08 -2.03
N GLY A 37 -2.50 7.33 -2.50
CA GLY A 37 -1.45 8.33 -2.44
C GLY A 37 -1.15 8.81 -1.02
N ALA A 38 -0.28 9.82 -0.94
CA ALA A 38 -0.01 10.49 0.33
C ALA A 38 -1.32 11.07 0.90
N ASP A 39 -1.46 11.01 2.23
CA ASP A 39 -2.65 11.49 2.97
C ASP A 39 -3.97 10.73 2.73
N SER A 40 -3.93 9.58 2.07
CA SER A 40 -5.09 8.68 1.90
C SER A 40 -5.43 7.88 3.18
N GLU A 41 -6.64 7.31 3.24
CA GLU A 41 -7.00 6.36 4.30
C GLU A 41 -6.05 5.16 4.33
N PHE A 42 -5.61 4.71 3.14
CA PHE A 42 -4.58 3.68 2.99
C PHE A 42 -3.26 4.09 3.67
N ALA A 43 -2.83 5.34 3.52
CA ALA A 43 -1.63 5.87 4.17
C ALA A 43 -1.73 5.83 5.71
N LEU A 44 -2.90 6.18 6.25
CA LEU A 44 -3.16 6.16 7.70
C LEU A 44 -3.14 4.73 8.26
N GLU A 45 -3.71 3.79 7.52
CA GLU A 45 -3.73 2.37 7.88
C GLU A 45 -2.31 1.78 7.88
N VAL A 46 -1.50 2.05 6.84
CA VAL A 46 -0.09 1.63 6.81
C VAL A 46 0.68 2.25 7.98
N ALA A 47 0.54 3.55 8.23
CA ALA A 47 1.22 4.24 9.32
C ALA A 47 0.86 3.66 10.71
N THR A 48 -0.37 3.16 10.87
CA THR A 48 -0.82 2.51 12.10
C THR A 48 -0.09 1.20 12.34
N ILE A 49 0.08 0.36 11.30
CA ILE A 49 0.87 -0.88 11.39
C ILE A 49 2.33 -0.58 11.71
N LEU A 50 2.93 0.41 11.04
CA LEU A 50 4.32 0.81 11.24
C LEU A 50 4.61 1.31 12.66
N LYS A 51 3.64 1.98 13.30
CA LYS A 51 3.78 2.46 14.69
C LYS A 51 3.74 1.32 15.71
N GLY A 52 2.91 0.30 15.49
CA GLY A 52 2.67 -0.78 16.44
C GLY A 52 3.80 -1.82 16.51
N HIS A 53 4.59 -1.98 15.44
CA HIS A 53 5.39 -3.20 15.22
C HIS A 53 6.78 -2.91 14.64
N ARG A 54 7.45 -1.86 15.12
CA ARG A 54 8.74 -1.36 14.56
C ARG A 54 9.88 -2.38 14.55
N ASP A 55 9.84 -3.42 15.37
CA ASP A 55 10.90 -4.43 15.43
C ASP A 55 10.64 -5.64 14.50
N ASN A 56 9.50 -5.68 13.81
CA ASN A 56 9.15 -6.77 12.90
C ASN A 56 9.73 -6.50 11.49
N LEU A 57 10.51 -7.45 10.96
CA LEU A 57 11.14 -7.34 9.63
C LEU A 57 10.12 -7.19 8.49
N LYS A 58 8.96 -7.82 8.57
CA LYS A 58 7.88 -7.68 7.58
C LYS A 58 7.25 -6.29 7.61
N VAL A 59 7.25 -5.64 8.77
CA VAL A 59 6.79 -4.26 8.90
C VAL A 59 7.79 -3.29 8.29
N HIS A 60 9.09 -3.58 8.36
CA HIS A 60 10.11 -2.87 7.57
C HIS A 60 9.97 -3.11 6.06
N ASP A 61 9.74 -4.36 5.64
CA ASP A 61 9.47 -4.69 4.24
C ASP A 61 8.24 -3.90 3.72
N LEU A 62 7.19 -3.80 4.55
CA LEU A 62 5.98 -3.03 4.25
C LEU A 62 6.28 -1.54 4.09
N ASP A 63 7.03 -0.94 5.02
CA ASP A 63 7.45 0.47 4.94
C ASP A 63 8.22 0.75 3.65
N TYR A 64 9.14 -0.15 3.28
CA TYR A 64 9.92 -0.02 2.05
C TYR A 64 9.02 -0.07 0.80
N GLN A 65 8.12 -1.06 0.70
CA GLN A 65 7.21 -1.16 -0.44
C GLN A 65 6.22 0.01 -0.49
N TYR A 66 5.75 0.49 0.66
CA TYR A 66 4.86 1.64 0.73
C TYR A 66 5.55 2.93 0.28
N LYS A 67 6.81 3.16 0.69
CA LYS A 67 7.59 4.30 0.17
C LYS A 67 7.76 4.22 -1.35
N LYS A 68 7.98 3.01 -1.89
CA LYS A 68 8.03 2.80 -3.35
C LYS A 68 6.68 3.09 -4.02
N LEU A 69 5.57 2.68 -3.39
CA LEU A 69 4.23 3.02 -3.86
C LEU A 69 4.06 4.53 -3.98
N ILE A 70 4.42 5.29 -2.93
CA ILE A 70 4.32 6.75 -2.92
C ILE A 70 5.19 7.40 -3.99
N GLN A 71 6.39 6.88 -4.24
CA GLN A 71 7.23 7.33 -5.35
C GLN A 71 6.52 7.13 -6.69
N ILE A 72 5.97 5.94 -6.95
CA ILE A 72 5.25 5.64 -8.18
C ILE A 72 4.00 6.51 -8.32
N THR A 73 3.21 6.71 -7.26
CA THR A 73 2.01 7.56 -7.33
C THR A 73 2.37 9.01 -7.62
N ASN A 74 3.46 9.51 -7.03
CA ASN A 74 3.98 10.84 -7.32
C ASN A 74 4.53 10.93 -8.74
N ASP A 75 5.23 9.89 -9.22
CA ASP A 75 5.71 9.82 -10.59
C ASP A 75 4.53 9.82 -11.56
N ILE A 76 3.44 9.10 -11.31
CA ILE A 76 2.23 9.14 -12.15
C ILE A 76 1.58 10.54 -12.14
N HIS A 77 1.55 11.21 -10.98
CA HIS A 77 1.04 12.58 -10.88
C HIS A 77 1.91 13.61 -11.59
N ASN A 78 3.24 13.47 -11.50
CA ASN A 78 4.21 14.39 -12.10
C ASN A 78 4.38 14.13 -13.59
N LEU A 79 4.34 12.85 -13.97
CA LEU A 79 4.29 12.35 -15.34
C LEU A 79 2.87 12.35 -15.87
N ASN A 80 1.93 13.04 -15.21
CA ASN A 80 0.62 13.36 -15.76
C ASN A 80 0.84 14.21 -17.03
N LEU A 81 1.16 13.50 -18.11
CA LEU A 81 1.51 13.96 -19.44
C LEU A 81 0.49 15.05 -19.75
N ALA A 82 0.93 16.29 -19.95
CA ALA A 82 0.09 17.46 -20.20
C ALA A 82 -0.76 17.39 -21.49
N VAL A 83 -1.04 16.18 -22.00
CA VAL A 83 -1.62 15.90 -23.30
C VAL A 83 -2.71 14.80 -23.27
N ASN A 84 -2.64 13.70 -22.47
CA ASN A 84 -3.53 12.53 -22.69
C ASN A 84 -4.16 11.78 -21.47
N ASN A 85 -3.89 12.12 -20.20
CA ASN A 85 -4.48 11.43 -19.02
C ASN A 85 -4.27 9.90 -18.93
N GLU A 86 -3.30 9.34 -19.66
CA GLU A 86 -2.98 7.90 -19.63
C GLU A 86 -1.77 7.64 -18.72
N ILE A 87 -1.85 6.56 -17.93
CA ILE A 87 -0.74 6.09 -17.12
C ILE A 87 0.23 5.34 -18.06
N PRO A 88 1.53 5.70 -18.09
CA PRO A 88 2.51 4.94 -18.86
C PRO A 88 2.51 3.46 -18.45
N GLU A 89 2.50 2.54 -19.43
CA GLU A 89 2.43 1.08 -19.21
C GLU A 89 3.50 0.58 -18.22
N TRP A 90 4.72 1.14 -18.30
CA TRP A 90 5.80 0.76 -17.39
C TRP A 90 5.52 1.15 -15.93
N LEU A 91 4.84 2.27 -15.67
CA LEU A 91 4.42 2.67 -14.32
C LEU A 91 3.25 1.82 -13.84
N GLU A 92 2.29 1.51 -14.70
CA GLU A 92 1.20 0.59 -14.38
C GLU A 92 1.74 -0.79 -13.99
N TYR A 93 2.71 -1.30 -14.74
CA TYR A 93 3.40 -2.55 -14.46
C TYR A 93 4.16 -2.51 -13.12
N GLU A 94 4.94 -1.45 -12.86
CA GLU A 94 5.64 -1.28 -11.59
C GLU A 94 4.68 -1.17 -10.41
N LEU A 95 3.57 -0.44 -10.57
CA LEU A 95 2.52 -0.30 -9.57
C LEU A 95 1.91 -1.68 -9.24
N GLY A 96 1.59 -2.47 -10.27
CA GLY A 96 1.09 -3.84 -10.11
C GLY A 96 2.07 -4.74 -9.31
N ILE A 97 3.37 -4.66 -9.61
CA ILE A 97 4.40 -5.41 -8.86
C ILE A 97 4.42 -5.00 -7.38
N VAL A 98 4.42 -3.69 -7.10
CA VAL A 98 4.46 -3.17 -5.73
C VAL A 98 3.22 -3.62 -4.96
N PHE A 99 2.04 -3.55 -5.56
CA PHE A 99 0.81 -4.03 -4.93
C PHE A 99 0.86 -5.51 -4.60
N HIS A 100 1.34 -6.36 -5.50
CA HIS A 100 1.52 -7.79 -5.23
C HIS A 100 2.48 -8.04 -4.06
N LYS A 101 3.57 -7.27 -3.98
CA LYS A 101 4.52 -7.37 -2.86
C LYS A 101 3.88 -6.95 -1.54
N ILE A 102 3.17 -5.82 -1.51
CA ILE A 102 2.46 -5.36 -0.32
C ILE A 102 1.43 -6.41 0.12
N ARG A 103 0.62 -6.94 -0.80
CA ARG A 103 -0.35 -8.03 -0.53
C ARG A 103 0.31 -9.23 0.14
N ASN A 104 1.44 -9.71 -0.41
CA ASN A 104 2.16 -10.84 0.15
C ASN A 104 2.72 -10.54 1.55
N ILE A 105 3.20 -9.33 1.79
CA ILE A 105 3.66 -8.91 3.12
C ILE A 105 2.50 -8.88 4.12
N LEU A 106 1.34 -8.33 3.73
CA LEU A 106 0.16 -8.30 4.59
C LEU A 106 -0.36 -9.71 4.92
N LEU A 107 -0.29 -10.65 3.97
CA LEU A 107 -0.63 -12.06 4.21
C LEU A 107 0.29 -12.71 5.24
N VAL A 108 1.60 -12.45 5.16
CA VAL A 108 2.55 -12.97 6.15
C VAL A 108 2.30 -12.34 7.52
N LEU A 109 2.07 -11.02 7.59
CA LEU A 109 1.74 -10.33 8.84
C LEU A 109 0.46 -10.88 9.47
N GLU A 110 -0.57 -11.15 8.68
CA GLU A 110 -1.81 -11.77 9.18
C GLU A 110 -1.57 -13.17 9.76
N ILE A 111 -0.69 -13.97 9.17
CA ILE A 111 -0.31 -15.30 9.71
C ILE A 111 0.51 -15.15 11.00
N GLU A 112 1.42 -14.18 11.07
CA GLU A 112 2.27 -13.96 12.25
C GLU A 112 1.51 -13.37 13.45
N LEU A 113 0.41 -12.66 13.21
CA LEU A 113 -0.38 -11.96 14.24
C LEU A 113 -1.64 -12.70 14.69
N ASN A 114 -2.01 -13.80 14.01
CA ASN A 114 -3.10 -14.72 14.41
C ASN A 114 -2.55 -15.90 15.25
#